data_AF-A0A3E0NWF6-F1
#
_entry.id   AF-A0A3E0NWF6-F1
#
_cell.length_a   1.000
_cell.length_b   1.000
_cell.length_c   1.000
_cell.angle_alpha   90.00
_cell.angle_beta   90.00
_cell.angle_gamma   90.00
#
_symmetry.space_group_name_H-M   'P 1'
#
loop_
_entity.id
_entity.type
_entity.pdbx_description
1 polymer ?
#
loop_
_entity_poly.entity_id
_entity_poly.type
_entity_poly.pdbx_seq_one_letter_code
_entity_poly.pdbx_strand_id
1 'polypeptide(L)' 'MSLVRFAVKLTQSPHQVGESDVHELREQGFDDRGISSCVQVVAYFNYINRIAEGLGVAPEEWIDDAGRVIDAEEGQVPKD' A
#
# COMPACT_ATOMS: atom_id res chain seq x y z
N MET A 1 -9.94 14.67 -5.90
CA MET A 1 -9.57 13.26 -5.65
C MET A 1 -9.13 13.13 -4.21
N SER A 2 -9.58 12.13 -3.43
CA SER A 2 -8.99 11.90 -2.10
C SER A 2 -7.72 11.05 -2.20
N LEU A 3 -6.84 11.11 -1.19
CA LEU A 3 -5.63 10.28 -1.12
C LEU A 3 -5.92 8.79 -1.32
N VAL A 4 -6.99 8.28 -0.69
CA VAL A 4 -7.41 6.88 -0.83
C VAL A 4 -7.86 6.56 -2.26
N ARG A 5 -8.63 7.43 -2.90
CA ARG A 5 -9.03 7.21 -4.31
C ARG A 5 -7.84 7.26 -5.26
N PHE A 6 -6.87 8.15 -5.00
CA PHE A 6 -5.61 8.19 -5.74
C PHE A 6 -4.84 6.88 -5.59
N ALA A 7 -4.69 6.37 -4.36
CA ALA A 7 -4.04 5.08 -4.10
C ALA A 7 -4.73 3.92 -4.84
N VAL A 8 -6.05 3.85 -4.80
CA VAL A 8 -6.83 2.83 -5.54
C VAL A 8 -6.58 2.93 -7.04
N LYS A 9 -6.63 4.14 -7.63
CA LYS A 9 -6.36 4.36 -9.06
C LYS A 9 -4.94 3.94 -9.43
N LEU A 10 -3.94 4.30 -8.61
CA LEU A 10 -2.54 3.94 -8.82
C LEU A 10 -2.31 2.42 -8.73
N THR A 11 -3.05 1.70 -7.89
CA THR A 11 -2.98 0.24 -7.80
C THR A 11 -3.66 -0.48 -8.96
N GLN A 12 -4.86 -0.04 -9.36
CA GLN A 12 -5.68 -0.74 -10.36
C GLN A 12 -5.41 -0.31 -11.80
N SER A 13 -5.04 0.95 -12.02
CA SER A 13 -4.88 1.54 -13.35
C SER A 13 -3.77 2.61 -13.34
N PRO A 14 -2.52 2.25 -13.01
CA PRO A 14 -1.41 3.19 -12.91
C PRO A 14 -1.19 4.00 -14.20
N HIS A 15 -1.46 3.40 -15.37
CA HIS A 15 -1.36 4.04 -16.68
C HIS A 15 -2.38 5.17 -16.92
N GLN A 16 -3.39 5.30 -16.05
CA GLN A 16 -4.40 6.36 -16.12
C GLN A 16 -4.15 7.49 -15.13
N VAL A 17 -3.14 7.36 -14.25
CA VAL A 17 -2.75 8.43 -13.33
C VAL A 17 -2.07 9.55 -14.13
N GLY A 18 -2.49 10.79 -13.90
CA GLY A 18 -1.97 11.95 -14.63
C GLY A 18 -1.94 13.24 -13.81
N GLU A 19 -1.59 14.34 -14.46
CA GLU A 19 -1.41 15.65 -13.81
C GLU A 19 -2.67 16.15 -13.10
N SER A 20 -3.86 15.85 -13.62
CA SER A 20 -5.13 16.25 -12.99
C SER A 20 -5.30 15.60 -11.62
N ASP A 21 -4.91 14.34 -11.45
CA ASP A 21 -4.99 13.66 -10.15
C ASP A 21 -4.06 14.31 -9.13
N VAL A 22 -2.85 14.72 -9.55
CA VAL A 22 -1.87 15.42 -8.71
C VAL A 22 -2.38 16.81 -8.34
N HIS A 23 -2.98 17.54 -9.30
CA HIS A 23 -3.59 18.84 -9.04
C HIS A 23 -4.71 18.75 -8.01
N GLU A 24 -5.62 17.79 -8.18
CA GLU A 24 -6.72 17.57 -7.24
C GLU A 24 -6.23 17.19 -5.83
N LEU A 25 -5.07 16.55 -5.68
CA LEU A 25 -4.46 16.31 -4.36
C LEU A 25 -3.87 17.60 -3.76
N ARG A 26 -3.24 18.45 -4.58
CA ARG A 26 -2.73 19.76 -4.12
C ARG A 26 -3.87 20.66 -3.66
N GLU A 27 -5.02 20.64 -4.33
CA GLU A 27 -6.23 21.37 -3.89
C GLU A 27 -6.73 20.91 -2.52
N GLN A 28 -6.43 19.68 -2.10
CA GLN A 28 -6.72 19.17 -0.76
C GLN A 28 -5.63 19.51 0.29
N GLY A 29 -4.60 20.25 -0.09
CA GLY A 29 -3.54 20.71 0.80
C GLY A 29 -2.33 19.78 0.90
N PHE A 30 -2.22 18.75 0.05
CA PHE A 30 -1.00 17.95 -0.03
C PHE A 30 0.11 18.71 -0.76
N ASP A 31 1.32 18.72 -0.20
CA ASP A 31 2.51 19.20 -0.89
C ASP A 31 3.14 18.10 -1.77
N ASP A 32 4.08 18.49 -2.63
CA ASP A 32 4.74 17.56 -3.55
C ASP A 32 5.48 16.43 -2.82
N ARG A 33 5.98 16.69 -1.61
CA ARG A 33 6.60 15.67 -0.76
C ARG A 33 5.57 14.65 -0.30
N GLY A 34 4.43 15.09 0.21
CA GLY A 34 3.33 14.22 0.63
C GLY A 34 2.79 13.36 -0.52
N ILE A 35 2.63 13.95 -1.71
CA ILE A 35 2.20 13.23 -2.91
C ILE A 35 3.26 12.19 -3.31
N SER A 36 4.53 12.56 -3.33
CA SER A 36 5.64 11.64 -3.63
C SER A 36 5.72 10.48 -2.63
N SER A 37 5.59 10.75 -1.32
CA SER A 37 5.54 9.72 -0.29
C SER A 37 4.36 8.76 -0.50
N CYS A 38 3.18 9.28 -0.86
CA CYS A 38 2.03 8.44 -1.17
C CYS A 38 2.31 7.51 -2.36
N VAL A 39 2.84 8.04 -3.46
CA VAL A 39 3.18 7.25 -4.65
C VAL A 39 4.17 6.14 -4.29
N GLN A 40 5.22 6.46 -3.52
CA GLN A 40 6.24 5.48 -3.14
C GLN A 40 5.67 4.37 -2.25
N VAL A 41 4.87 4.71 -1.24
CA VAL A 41 4.23 3.71 -0.36
C VAL A 41 3.32 2.80 -1.16
N VAL A 42 2.42 3.37 -1.98
CA VAL A 42 1.48 2.59 -2.79
C VAL A 42 2.23 1.70 -3.78
N ALA A 43 3.26 2.22 -4.47
CA ALA A 43 4.06 1.47 -5.42
C ALA A 43 4.84 0.31 -4.76
N TYR A 44 5.38 0.53 -3.57
CA TYR A 44 6.10 -0.49 -2.82
C TYR A 44 5.20 -1.67 -2.44
N PHE A 45 4.03 -1.40 -1.85
CA PHE A 45 3.07 -2.46 -1.53
C PHE A 45 2.55 -3.15 -2.80
N ASN A 46 2.32 -2.41 -3.88
CA ASN A 46 1.96 -2.98 -5.17
C ASN A 46 3.01 -3.99 -5.68
N TYR A 47 4.30 -3.71 -5.48
CA TYR A 47 5.38 -4.60 -5.87
C TYR A 47 5.44 -5.85 -4.99
N ILE A 48 5.47 -5.69 -3.66
CA ILE A 48 5.57 -6.83 -2.73
C ILE A 48 4.35 -7.74 -2.80
N ASN A 49 3.15 -7.17 -2.85
CA ASN A 49 1.93 -7.97 -2.93
C ASN A 49 1.91 -8.83 -4.20
N ARG A 50 2.36 -8.28 -5.34
CA ARG A 50 2.49 -9.04 -6.59
C ARG A 50 3.51 -10.16 -6.52
N ILE A 51 4.61 -9.98 -5.77
CA ILE A 51 5.57 -11.05 -5.53
C ILE A 51 4.95 -12.15 -4.66
N ALA A 52 4.32 -11.78 -3.54
CA ALA A 52 3.71 -12.73 -2.62
C ALA A 52 2.59 -13.53 -3.32
N GLU A 53 1.67 -12.85 -3.99
CA GLU A 53 0.57 -13.46 -4.74
C GLU A 53 1.09 -14.30 -5.93
N GLY A 54 2.07 -13.78 -6.68
CA GLY A 54 2.63 -14.45 -7.84
C GLY A 54 3.40 -15.73 -7.51
N LEU A 55 3.94 -15.82 -6.29
CA LEU A 55 4.65 -17.01 -5.80
C LEU A 55 3.78 -17.90 -4.89
N GLY A 56 2.54 -17.49 -4.58
CA GLY A 56 1.64 -18.23 -3.70
C GLY A 56 2.11 -18.28 -2.24
N VAL A 57 2.72 -17.21 -1.75
CA VAL A 57 3.13 -17.08 -0.33
C VAL A 57 1.88 -17.11 0.55
N ALA A 58 1.85 -18.02 1.52
CA ALA A 58 0.75 -18.13 2.46
C ALA A 58 0.83 -17.04 3.55
N PRO A 59 -0.31 -16.55 4.06
CA PRO A 59 -0.32 -15.68 5.23
C PRO A 59 0.29 -16.37 6.45
N GLU A 60 0.83 -15.56 7.36
CA GLU A 60 1.31 -16.01 8.65
C GLU A 60 0.13 -16.46 9.54
N GLU A 61 0.18 -17.68 10.08
CA GLU A 61 -0.90 -18.23 10.91
C GLU A 61 -1.13 -17.45 12.22
N TRP A 62 -0.12 -16.70 12.67
CA TRP A 62 -0.17 -15.86 13.86
C TRP A 62 -0.64 -14.42 13.58
N ILE A 63 -1.14 -14.15 12.37
CA ILE A 63 -1.74 -12.86 11.98
C ILE A 63 -3.19 -13.07 11.56
N ASP A 64 -4.12 -12.33 12.17
CA ASP A 64 -5.54 -12.33 11.75
C ASP A 64 -5.75 -11.55 10.44
N ASP A 65 -6.95 -11.69 9.84
CA ASP A 65 -7.31 -10.97 8.61
C ASP A 65 -7.24 -9.43 8.73
N ALA A 66 -7.19 -8.89 9.94
CA ALA A 66 -7.06 -7.46 10.21
C ALA A 66 -5.61 -7.03 10.45
N GLY A 67 -4.63 -7.93 10.31
CA GLY A 67 -3.21 -7.67 10.51
C GLY A 67 -2.78 -7.62 11.97
N ARG A 68 -3.56 -8.19 12.90
CA ARG A 68 -3.22 -8.25 14.33
C ARG A 68 -2.54 -9.56 14.65
N VAL A 69 -1.55 -9.51 15.54
CA VAL A 69 -0.91 -10.70 16.09
C VAL A 69 -1.94 -11.47 16.94
N ILE A 70 -2.12 -12.76 16.64
CA ILE A 70 -2.99 -13.69 17.35
C ILE A 70 -2.23 -14.98 17.67
N ASP A 71 -2.49 -15.55 18.84
CA ASP A 71 -2.03 -16.88 19.25
C ASP A 71 -0.56 -17.21 18.91
N ALA A 72 0.32 -16.21 18.95
CA ALA A 72 1.69 -16.34 18.50
C ALA A 72 2.54 -17.15 19.50
N GLU A 73 3.21 -18.18 18.99
CA GLU A 73 4.19 -18.96 19.74
C GLU A 73 5.56 -18.26 19.77
N GLU A 74 6.38 -18.64 20.74
CA GLU A 74 7.70 -18.07 20.92
C GLU A 74 8.58 -18.33 19.68
N GLY A 75 8.97 -17.25 18.99
CA GLY A 75 9.81 -17.30 17.80
C GLY A 75 9.08 -17.20 16.46
N GLN A 76 7.74 -17.19 16.43
CA GLN A 76 6.96 -16.98 15.20
C GLN A 76 6.98 -15.52 14.74
N VAL A 77 6.93 -14.57 15.68
CA VAL A 77 7.01 -13.14 15.37
C VAL A 77 8.47 -12.74 15.15
N PRO A 78 8.83 -12.17 13.99
CA PRO A 78 10.16 -11.62 13.77
C PRO A 78 10.51 -10.63 14.89
N LYS A 79 11.69 -10.80 15.50
CA LYS A 79 12.24 -9.82 16.43
C LYS A 79 12.99 -8.80 15.57
N ASP A 80 12.56 -7.54 15.63
CA ASP A 80 13.22 -6.41 14.96
C ASP A 80 14.75 -6.41 15.16
#